data_AF-A0A9Q8T4S5-F1
#
_entry.id   AF-A0A9Q8T4S5-F1
#
_cell.length_a   1.000
_cell.length_b   1.000
_cell.length_c   1.000
_cell.angle_alpha   90.00
_cell.angle_beta   90.00
_cell.angle_gamma   90.00
#
_symmetry.space_group_name_H-M   'P 1'
#
loop_
_entity.id
_entity.type
_entity.pdbx_description
1 polymer ?
#
loop_
_entity_poly.entity_id
_entity_poly.type
_entity_poly.pdbx_seq_one_letter_code
_entity_poly.pdbx_strand_id
1 'polypeptide(L)'
;MAFMTGTVMFCWIGVQNTTGLYVWTAFYGFAVGGVQSLFPSVLSSLTTDPQKQGTRMGMVFTVVSFASLTGSPIAGAIIDAMGGKYVGAQAFAGCCMMLGMAFVLSARICKTRKMGAGTFAFIKV
;
A
#
# COMPACT_ATOMS: atom_id res chain seq x y z
N MET A 1 -7.64 6.58 -3.68
CA MET A 1 -6.64 5.58 -4.12
C MET A 1 -6.56 4.39 -3.19
N ALA A 2 -6.08 4.51 -1.94
CA ALA A 2 -5.89 3.35 -1.07
C ALA A 2 -7.16 2.54 -0.71
N PHE A 3 -8.35 3.15 -0.77
CA PHE A 3 -9.64 2.44 -0.65
C PHE A 3 -9.92 1.54 -1.88
N MET A 4 -9.61 2.04 -3.09
CA MET A 4 -9.76 1.28 -4.35
C MET A 4 -8.77 0.12 -4.41
N THR A 5 -7.53 0.32 -3.94
CA THR A 5 -6.51 -0.74 -3.90
C THR A 5 -6.91 -1.88 -2.96
N GLY A 6 -7.53 -1.55 -1.81
CA GLY A 6 -8.09 -2.55 -0.88
C GLY A 6 -9.21 -3.38 -1.51
N THR A 7 -10.20 -2.73 -2.15
CA THR A 7 -11.31 -3.43 -2.81
C THR A 7 -10.82 -4.34 -3.95
N VAL A 8 -9.86 -3.88 -4.76
CA VAL A 8 -9.27 -4.69 -5.84
C VAL A 8 -8.55 -5.91 -5.26
N MET A 9 -7.85 -5.77 -4.13
CA MET A 9 -7.17 -6.90 -3.48
C MET A 9 -8.15 -7.97 -2.99
N PHE A 10 -9.31 -7.57 -2.46
CA PHE A 10 -10.39 -8.50 -2.12
C PHE A 10 -11.04 -9.13 -3.35
N CYS A 11 -11.14 -8.41 -4.47
CA CYS A 11 -11.60 -8.98 -5.74
C CYS A 11 -10.68 -10.11 -6.25
N TRP A 12 -9.40 -10.16 -5.88
CA TRP A 12 -8.51 -11.29 -6.26
C TRP A 12 -9.07 -12.61 -5.70
N ILE A 13 -9.59 -12.63 -4.47
CA ILE A 13 -10.04 -13.86 -3.79
C ILE A 13 -11.12 -14.62 -4.59
N GLY A 14 -11.90 -13.93 -5.42
CA GLY A 14 -12.93 -14.54 -6.28
C GLY A 14 -12.46 -14.98 -7.67
N VAL A 15 -11.24 -14.63 -8.09
CA VAL A 15 -10.75 -14.91 -9.45
C VAL A 15 -10.09 -16.29 -9.49
N GLN A 16 -10.83 -17.27 -10.03
CA GLN A 16 -10.35 -18.65 -10.22
C GLN A 16 -9.89 -18.95 -11.65
N ASN A 17 -10.02 -18.00 -12.58
CA ASN A 17 -9.69 -18.17 -14.00
C ASN A 17 -8.46 -17.35 -14.42
N THR A 18 -7.59 -17.94 -15.24
CA THR A 18 -6.34 -17.32 -15.72
C THR A 18 -6.59 -16.00 -16.47
N THR A 19 -7.62 -15.95 -17.32
CA THR A 19 -8.03 -14.73 -18.03
C THR A 19 -8.47 -13.62 -17.07
N GLY A 20 -9.15 -13.98 -15.98
CA GLY A 20 -9.57 -13.04 -14.94
C GLY A 20 -8.38 -12.45 -14.18
N LEU A 21 -7.30 -13.23 -14.00
CA LEU A 21 -6.08 -12.74 -13.35
C LEU A 21 -5.38 -11.67 -14.20
N TYR A 22 -5.32 -11.83 -15.53
CA TYR A 22 -4.71 -10.83 -16.41
C TYR A 22 -5.46 -9.50 -16.42
N VAL A 23 -6.80 -9.55 -16.42
CA VAL A 23 -7.62 -8.34 -16.34
C VAL A 23 -7.44 -7.68 -14.98
N TRP A 24 -7.45 -8.48 -13.91
CA TRP A 24 -7.25 -8.00 -12.55
C TRP A 24 -5.88 -7.34 -12.36
N THR A 25 -4.80 -7.91 -12.88
CA THR A 25 -3.44 -7.33 -12.74
C THR A 25 -3.31 -5.98 -13.42
N ALA A 26 -3.99 -5.76 -14.56
CA ALA A 26 -4.00 -4.46 -15.23
C ALA A 26 -4.66 -3.37 -14.36
N PHE A 27 -5.83 -3.65 -13.78
CA PHE A 27 -6.52 -2.72 -12.89
C PHE A 27 -5.77 -2.50 -11.58
N TYR A 28 -5.22 -3.58 -11.00
CA TYR A 28 -4.40 -3.50 -9.80
C TYR A 28 -3.12 -2.69 -10.04
N GLY A 29 -2.45 -2.90 -11.18
CA GLY A 29 -1.25 -2.17 -11.56
C GLY A 29 -1.49 -0.66 -11.66
N PHE A 30 -2.61 -0.25 -12.26
CA PHE A 30 -3.00 1.15 -12.32
C PHE A 30 -3.24 1.75 -10.92
N ALA A 31 -3.98 1.02 -10.07
CA ALA A 31 -4.27 1.47 -8.71
C ALA A 31 -3.03 1.54 -7.80
N VAL A 32 -2.15 0.54 -7.89
CA VAL A 32 -0.92 0.47 -7.06
C VAL A 32 0.13 1.47 -7.56
N GLY A 33 0.24 1.68 -8.88
CA GLY A 33 1.14 2.66 -9.48
C GLY A 33 0.83 4.08 -9.02
N GLY A 34 -0.46 4.43 -8.90
CA GLY A 34 -0.90 5.70 -8.33
C GLY A 34 -0.56 5.86 -6.84
N VAL A 35 -0.51 4.79 -6.06
CA VAL A 35 -0.06 4.84 -4.65
C VAL A 35 1.45 4.98 -4.57
N GLN A 36 2.18 4.24 -5.40
CA GLN A 36 3.64 4.24 -5.44
C GLN A 36 4.21 5.61 -5.85
N SER A 37 3.57 6.29 -6.81
CA SER A 37 4.00 7.62 -7.28
C SER A 37 3.83 8.71 -6.22
N LEU A 38 2.80 8.60 -5.38
CA LEU A 38 2.55 9.55 -4.29
C LEU A 38 3.51 9.37 -3.10
N PHE A 39 4.11 8.19 -2.95
CA PHE A 39 4.98 7.85 -1.81
C PHE A 39 6.17 8.82 -1.67
N PRO A 40 7.02 9.04 -2.69
CA PRO A 40 8.11 10.01 -2.61
C PRO A 40 7.61 11.47 -2.52
N SER A 41 6.50 11.82 -3.16
CA SER A 41 5.93 13.18 -3.10
C SER A 41 5.47 13.57 -1.69
N VAL A 42 4.87 12.62 -0.96
CA VAL A 42 4.47 12.84 0.44
C VAL A 42 5.69 12.94 1.36
N LEU A 43 6.71 12.10 1.15
CA LEU A 43 7.95 12.15 1.92
C LEU A 43 8.73 13.46 1.71
N SER A 44 8.74 13.96 0.47
CA SER A 44 9.27 15.28 0.14
C SER A 44 8.48 16.39 0.84
N SER A 45 7.15 16.34 0.80
CA SER A 45 6.28 17.34 1.46
C SER A 45 6.40 17.39 2.99
N LEU A 46 6.89 16.32 3.62
CA LEU A 46 7.13 16.25 5.06
C LEU A 46 8.52 16.74 5.46
N THR A 47 9.41 16.93 4.50
CA THR A 47 10.77 17.39 4.75
C THR A 47 10.87 18.89 4.45
N THR A 48 11.08 19.69 5.48
CA THR A 48 11.19 21.16 5.37
C THR A 48 12.54 21.62 4.79
N ASP A 49 13.55 20.75 4.80
CA ASP A 49 14.93 21.05 4.41
C ASP A 49 15.33 20.23 3.15
N PRO A 50 15.42 20.86 1.95
CA PRO A 50 15.72 20.18 0.69
C PRO A 50 17.04 19.40 0.71
N GLN A 51 18.06 19.86 1.46
CA GLN A 51 19.35 19.18 1.56
C GLN A 51 19.25 17.83 2.29
N LYS A 52 18.22 17.63 3.13
CA LYS A 52 18.04 16.39 3.92
C LYS A 52 16.95 15.48 3.35
N GLN A 53 16.29 15.89 2.27
CA GLN A 53 15.20 15.14 1.66
C GLN A 53 15.66 13.76 1.17
N GLY A 54 16.82 13.70 0.51
CA GLY A 54 17.40 12.45 0.03
C GLY A 54 17.72 11.47 1.17
N THR A 55 18.36 11.95 2.25
CA THR A 55 18.71 11.14 3.42
C THR A 55 17.46 10.59 4.13
N ARG A 56 16.42 11.42 4.32
CA ARG A 56 15.17 10.98 4.94
C ARG A 56 14.42 9.95 4.09
N MET A 57 14.37 10.17 2.79
CA MET A 57 13.78 9.22 1.86
C MET A 57 14.54 7.89 1.87
N GLY A 58 15.88 7.94 1.90
CA GLY A 58 16.75 6.77 2.05
C GLY A 58 16.48 5.98 3.33
N MET A 59 16.37 6.64 4.49
CA MET A 59 16.04 5.97 5.75
C MET A 59 14.71 5.23 5.71
N VAL A 60 13.68 5.82 5.08
CA VAL A 60 12.37 5.15 4.90
C VAL A 60 12.50 3.94 3.97
N PHE A 61 13.20 4.07 2.85
CA PHE A 61 13.42 2.97 1.92
C PHE A 61 14.22 1.81 2.54
N THR A 62 15.16 2.09 3.46
CA THR A 62 15.86 1.03 4.21
C THR A 62 14.88 0.16 5.00
N VAL A 63 13.90 0.75 5.69
CA VAL A 63 12.88 0.00 6.44
C VAL A 63 11.98 -0.81 5.48
N VAL A 64 11.57 -0.20 4.36
CA VAL A 64 10.75 -0.86 3.33
C VAL A 64 11.48 -2.05 2.69
N SER A 65 12.81 -1.97 2.55
CA SER A 65 13.63 -3.06 2.01
C SER A 65 13.53 -4.33 2.85
N PHE A 66 13.56 -4.22 4.18
CA PHE A 66 13.41 -5.40 5.05
C PHE A 66 12.02 -6.01 4.93
N ALA A 67 10.96 -5.19 4.87
CA ALA A 67 9.60 -5.66 4.66
C ALA A 67 9.44 -6.37 3.30
N SER A 68 10.09 -5.86 2.25
CA SER A 68 10.05 -6.47 0.92
C SER A 68 10.84 -7.77 0.87
N LEU A 69 11.95 -7.86 1.60
CA LEU A 69 12.78 -9.06 1.69
C LEU A 69 12.07 -10.19 2.44
N THR A 70 11.35 -9.89 3.52
CA THR A 70 10.63 -10.90 4.31
C THR A 70 9.27 -11.28 3.72
N GLY A 71 8.66 -10.41 2.91
CA GLY A 71 7.35 -10.67 2.32
C GLY A 71 7.29 -11.92 1.44
N SER A 72 8.23 -12.08 0.51
CA SER A 72 8.29 -13.23 -0.40
C SER A 72 8.46 -14.59 0.31
N PRO A 73 9.41 -14.78 1.25
CA PRO A 73 9.55 -16.04 1.97
C PRO A 73 8.36 -16.32 2.90
N ILE A 74 7.76 -15.30 3.54
CA ILE A 74 6.55 -15.49 4.35
C ILE A 74 5.38 -15.97 3.48
N ALA A 75 5.16 -15.33 2.34
CA ALA A 75 4.12 -15.74 1.40
C ALA A 75 4.36 -17.16 0.87
N GLY A 76 5.61 -17.50 0.53
CA GLY A 76 6.01 -18.84 0.12
C GLY A 76 5.73 -19.90 1.19
N ALA A 77 6.13 -19.64 2.43
CA ALA A 77 5.88 -20.55 3.56
C ALA A 77 4.38 -20.75 3.83
N ILE A 78 3.56 -19.70 3.66
CA ILE A 78 2.10 -19.80 3.79
C ILE A 78 1.50 -20.67 2.68
N ILE A 79 1.97 -20.56 1.44
CA ILE A 79 1.50 -21.38 0.31
C ILE A 79 1.87 -22.85 0.54
N ASP A 80 3.10 -23.09 0.99
CA ASP A 80 3.63 -24.43 1.26
C ASP A 80 2.84 -25.11 2.40
N ALA A 81 2.60 -24.38 3.51
CA ALA A 81 1.80 -24.85 4.63
C ALA A 81 0.32 -25.13 4.26
N MET A 82 -0.20 -24.53 3.19
CA MET A 82 -1.59 -24.69 2.74
C MET A 82 -1.74 -25.72 1.60
N GLY A 83 -0.69 -26.49 1.32
CA GLY A 83 -0.71 -27.55 0.30
C GLY A 83 -0.87 -27.02 -1.12
N GLY A 84 -0.28 -25.85 -1.42
CA GLY A 84 -0.34 -25.23 -2.75
C GLY A 84 -1.57 -24.35 -3.02
N LYS A 85 -2.43 -24.12 -2.00
CA LYS A 85 -3.56 -23.19 -2.11
C LYS A 85 -3.10 -21.75 -1.92
N TYR A 86 -3.33 -20.91 -2.93
CA TYR A 86 -2.96 -19.48 -2.93
C TYR A 86 -3.81 -18.58 -2.02
N VAL A 87 -4.92 -19.10 -1.48
CA VAL A 87 -5.87 -18.34 -0.65
C VAL A 87 -5.18 -17.75 0.58
N GLY A 88 -4.23 -18.47 1.18
CA GLY A 88 -3.45 -17.99 2.33
C GLY A 88 -2.58 -16.79 2.03
N ALA A 89 -1.83 -16.86 0.92
CA ALA A 89 -0.97 -15.74 0.50
C ALA A 89 -1.79 -14.51 0.10
N GLN A 90 -2.94 -14.70 -0.53
CA GLN A 90 -3.87 -13.62 -0.86
C GLN A 90 -4.42 -12.95 0.41
N ALA A 91 -4.83 -13.72 1.41
CA ALA A 91 -5.30 -13.20 2.69
C ALA A 91 -4.19 -12.45 3.45
N PHE A 92 -2.98 -13.00 3.49
CA PHE A 92 -1.82 -12.34 4.09
C PHE A 92 -1.52 -10.99 3.42
N ALA A 93 -1.45 -10.97 2.09
CA ALA A 93 -1.20 -9.75 1.34
C ALA A 93 -2.32 -8.72 1.57
N GLY A 94 -3.59 -9.15 1.56
CA GLY A 94 -4.75 -8.30 1.87
C GLY A 94 -4.69 -7.69 3.28
N CYS A 95 -4.37 -8.48 4.29
CA CYS A 95 -4.21 -8.01 5.67
C CYS A 95 -3.09 -6.98 5.81
N CYS A 96 -1.92 -7.22 5.21
CA CYS A 96 -0.81 -6.27 5.21
C CYS A 96 -1.20 -4.94 4.56
N MET A 97 -1.94 -4.99 3.44
CA MET A 97 -2.42 -3.80 2.74
C MET A 97 -3.46 -3.03 3.56
N MET A 98 -4.39 -3.72 4.22
CA MET A 98 -5.38 -3.11 5.12
C MET A 98 -4.74 -2.45 6.34
N LEU A 99 -3.75 -3.11 6.95
CA LEU A 99 -2.98 -2.53 8.05
C LEU A 99 -2.25 -1.27 7.60
N GLY A 100 -1.56 -1.31 6.44
CA GLY A 100 -0.93 -0.14 5.85
C GLY A 100 -1.93 1.00 5.61
N MET A 101 -3.12 0.70 5.08
CA MET A 101 -4.19 1.68 4.91
C MET A 101 -4.68 2.25 6.23
N ALA A 102 -4.88 1.42 7.26
CA ALA A 102 -5.29 1.88 8.59
C ALA A 102 -4.26 2.82 9.23
N PHE A 103 -2.96 2.54 9.07
CA PHE A 103 -1.88 3.41 9.51
C PHE A 103 -1.86 4.75 8.74
N VAL A 104 -2.04 4.72 7.42
CA VAL A 104 -2.11 5.96 6.62
C VAL A 104 -3.35 6.77 6.98
N LEU A 105 -4.51 6.14 7.16
CA LEU A 105 -5.74 6.80 7.59
C LEU A 105 -5.58 7.43 8.97
N SER A 106 -5.04 6.70 9.94
CA SER A 106 -4.83 7.23 11.29
C SER A 106 -3.83 8.40 11.29
N ALA A 107 -2.75 8.32 10.52
CA ALA A 107 -1.81 9.42 10.32
C ALA A 107 -2.48 10.66 9.67
N ARG A 108 -3.35 10.45 8.67
CA ARG A 108 -4.16 11.51 8.05
C ARG A 108 -5.14 12.14 9.03
N ILE A 109 -5.83 11.35 9.84
CA ILE A 109 -6.79 11.84 10.84
C ILE A 109 -6.06 12.64 11.92
N CYS A 110 -4.94 12.14 12.46
CA CYS A 110 -4.12 12.87 13.43
C CYS A 110 -3.56 14.17 12.87
N LYS A 111 -3.09 14.16 11.61
CA LYS A 111 -2.59 15.37 10.93
C LYS A 111 -3.72 16.39 10.69
N THR A 112 -4.92 15.93 10.32
CA THR A 112 -6.10 16.78 10.12
C THR A 112 -6.59 17.38 11.45
N ARG A 113 -6.57 16.59 12.53
CA ARG A 113 -6.91 17.07 13.89
C ARG A 113 -5.94 18.13 14.40
N LYS A 114 -4.63 18.00 14.13
CA LYS A 114 -3.63 19.02 14.50
C LYS A 114 -3.71 20.31 13.69
N MET A 115 -4.33 20.29 12.51
CA MET A 115 -4.44 21.48 11.65
C MET A 115 -5.72 22.30 11.86
N GLY A 116 -6.70 21.85 12.66
CA GLY A 116 -7.89 22.65 13.00
C GLY A 116 -8.71 23.17 11.82
N ALA A 117 -8.46 22.68 10.60
CA ALA A 117 -9.09 23.12 9.37
C ALA A 117 -9.98 22.00 8.87
N GLY A 118 -11.27 22.32 8.74
CA GLY A 118 -12.33 21.38 8.47
C GLY A 118 -12.12 20.55 7.21
N THR A 119 -12.85 19.45 7.21
CA THR A 119 -13.23 18.53 6.14
C THR A 119 -13.67 19.18 4.80
N PHE A 120 -13.58 20.52 4.65
CA PHE A 120 -13.96 21.30 3.47
C PHE A 120 -12.79 21.71 2.55
N ALA A 121 -11.52 21.47 2.91
CA ALA A 121 -10.39 21.78 2.02
C ALA A 121 -10.09 20.67 0.99
N PHE A 122 -11.12 19.99 0.46
CA PHE A 122 -10.98 18.91 -0.52
C PHE A 122 -11.29 19.32 -1.97
N ILE A 123 -11.62 20.59 -2.26
CA ILE A 123 -12.12 21.00 -3.58
C ILE A 123 -11.50 22.34 -3.98
N LYS A 124 -10.20 22.37 -4.27
CA LYS A 124 -9.57 23.32 -5.20
C LYS A 124 -8.11 22.92 -5.37
N VAL A 125 -7.73 22.79 -6.64
CA VAL A 125 -6.44 22.37 -7.20
C VAL A 125 -6.31 20.87 -7.39
#